data_AF-A0A1K2HNK8-F1
#
_entry.id   AF-A0A1K2HNK8-F1
#
_cell.length_a   1.000
_cell.length_b   1.000
_cell.length_c   1.000
_cell.angle_alpha   90.00
_cell.angle_beta   90.00
_cell.angle_gamma   90.00
#
_symmetry.space_group_name_H-M   'P 1'
#
loop_
_entity.id
_entity.type
_entity.pdbx_description
1 polymer ?
#
loop_
_entity_poly.entity_id
_entity_poly.type
_entity_poly.pdbx_seq_one_letter_code
_entity_poly.pdbx_strand_id
1 'polypeptide(L)'
;MRTMQIIVFILLSLMLAMPAIAEEARPVPAEAEPFVLLLMAAKNADAMGMRGAFSTRIRDDREQGDWNKHLRQAKVSLAKMFGDYALADFSFVFSGDKREGVLTVMYRDVEQFSMPVVWESEGWKLNER
;
A
#
# COMPACT_ATOMS: atom_id res chain seq x y z
N MET A 1 25.66 7.81 67.33
CA MET A 1 25.30 6.37 67.32
C MET A 1 23.82 6.29 67.68
N ARG A 2 22.85 5.81 66.89
CA ARG A 2 22.70 4.66 65.97
C ARG A 2 21.66 5.06 64.90
N THR A 3 22.01 5.11 63.60
CA THR A 3 21.80 4.07 62.55
C THR A 3 20.35 3.68 62.24
N MET A 4 20.07 3.62 60.93
CA MET A 4 19.05 2.83 60.19
C MET A 4 17.71 3.52 59.89
N GLN A 5 17.48 3.93 58.62
CA GLN A 5 16.88 3.14 57.50
C GLN A 5 15.33 3.30 57.55
N ILE A 6 14.52 3.55 56.51
CA ILE A 6 14.58 3.23 55.07
C ILE A 6 13.21 3.64 54.45
N ILE A 7 13.18 4.01 53.16
CA ILE A 7 12.05 3.86 52.20
C ILE A 7 10.83 4.82 52.41
N VAL A 8 10.35 5.65 51.48
CA VAL A 8 10.03 5.43 50.06
C VAL A 8 10.25 6.75 49.29
N PHE A 9 10.98 6.67 48.17
CA PHE A 9 11.02 7.71 47.15
C PHE A 9 9.62 7.93 46.55
N ILE A 10 9.01 9.08 46.84
CA ILE A 10 7.86 9.59 46.08
C ILE A 10 8.41 10.19 44.78
N LEU A 11 8.92 9.32 43.90
CA LEU A 11 9.10 9.61 42.49
C LEU A 11 7.72 9.48 41.87
N LEU A 12 6.94 10.55 41.99
CA LEU A 12 5.69 10.70 41.27
C LEU A 12 6.05 10.92 39.80
N SER A 13 6.22 9.79 39.13
CA SER A 13 6.38 9.63 37.70
C SER A 13 5.21 10.29 37.00
N LEU A 14 5.35 11.59 36.70
CA LEU A 14 4.53 12.28 35.73
C LEU A 14 4.99 11.77 34.34
N MET A 15 4.66 10.52 34.04
CA MET A 15 4.59 10.06 32.67
C MET A 15 3.48 10.88 32.02
N LEU A 16 3.87 11.98 31.39
CA LEU A 16 3.10 12.57 30.32
C LEU A 16 2.85 11.42 29.33
N ALA A 17 1.66 10.83 29.42
CA ALA A 17 1.09 10.06 28.34
C ALA A 17 0.95 11.05 27.19
N MET A 18 1.99 11.13 26.35
CA MET A 18 1.84 11.69 25.03
C MET A 18 0.73 10.86 24.39
N PRO A 19 -0.43 11.43 24.04
CA PRO A 19 -1.34 10.71 23.18
C PRO A 19 -0.52 10.45 21.93
N ALA A 20 -0.18 9.18 21.70
CA ALA A 20 0.20 8.75 20.36
C ALA A 20 -0.99 9.18 19.52
N ILE A 21 -0.81 10.24 18.74
CA ILE A 21 -1.73 10.57 17.66
C ILE A 21 -1.59 9.35 16.76
N ALA A 22 -2.49 8.38 16.96
CA ALA A 22 -2.70 7.31 16.03
C ALA A 22 -3.11 8.05 14.76
N GLU A 23 -2.16 8.14 13.82
CA GLU A 23 -2.45 8.56 12.47
C GLU A 23 -3.57 7.64 11.99
N GLU A 24 -4.81 8.14 12.00
CA GLU A 24 -5.97 7.38 11.57
C GLU A 24 -5.67 6.97 10.13
N ALA A 25 -5.36 5.68 9.95
CA ALA A 25 -5.06 5.13 8.64
C ALA A 25 -6.25 5.45 7.75
N ARG A 26 -6.05 6.37 6.80
CA ARG A 26 -7.11 6.76 5.86
C ARG A 26 -7.62 5.46 5.22
N PRO A 27 -8.93 5.19 5.25
CA PRO A 27 -9.44 3.96 4.68
C PRO A 27 -9.09 3.92 3.19
N VAL A 28 -8.34 2.89 2.80
CA VAL A 28 -7.98 2.64 1.40
C VAL A 28 -9.25 2.17 0.69
N PRO A 29 -9.67 2.81 -0.42
CA PRO A 29 -10.84 2.35 -1.18
C PRO A 29 -10.61 0.93 -1.70
N ALA A 30 -11.65 0.11 -1.76
CA ALA A 30 -11.54 -1.27 -2.24
C ALA A 30 -10.98 -1.35 -3.68
N GLU A 31 -11.29 -0.34 -4.47
CA GLU A 31 -10.84 -0.12 -5.84
C GLU A 31 -9.31 0.00 -5.95
N ALA A 32 -8.63 0.39 -4.87
CA ALA A 32 -7.17 0.51 -4.82
C ALA A 32 -6.46 -0.80 -4.44
N GLU A 33 -7.19 -1.80 -3.94
CA GLU A 33 -6.64 -3.10 -3.55
C GLU A 33 -5.70 -3.72 -4.59
N PRO A 34 -6.04 -3.78 -5.90
CA PRO A 34 -5.14 -4.37 -6.88
C PRO A 34 -3.83 -3.58 -7.05
N PHE A 35 -3.84 -2.25 -6.91
CA PHE A 35 -2.60 -1.48 -6.93
C PHE A 35 -1.78 -1.68 -5.66
N VAL A 36 -2.43 -1.78 -4.49
CA VAL A 36 -1.74 -2.10 -3.23
C VAL A 36 -1.07 -3.48 -3.32
N LEU A 37 -1.76 -4.47 -3.90
CA LEU A 37 -1.18 -5.80 -4.17
C LEU A 37 0.04 -5.71 -5.09
N LEU A 38 0.01 -4.88 -6.14
CA LEU A 38 1.17 -4.63 -7.00
C LEU A 38 2.36 -4.06 -6.21
N LEU A 39 2.14 -3.07 -5.35
CA LEU A 39 3.17 -2.48 -4.49
C LEU A 39 3.77 -3.53 -3.54
N MET A 40 2.92 -4.30 -2.87
CA MET A 40 3.35 -5.36 -1.95
C MET A 40 4.12 -6.46 -2.69
N ALA A 41 3.63 -6.88 -3.85
CA ALA A 41 4.30 -7.87 -4.68
C ALA A 41 5.69 -7.42 -5.13
N ALA A 42 5.84 -6.15 -5.53
CA ALA A 42 7.13 -5.57 -5.87
C ALA A 42 8.12 -5.59 -4.69
N LYS A 43 7.66 -5.19 -3.49
CA LYS A 43 8.47 -5.25 -2.25
C LYS A 43 8.88 -6.68 -1.91
N ASN A 44 7.94 -7.62 -1.95
CA ASN A 44 8.14 -9.01 -1.52
C ASN A 44 8.70 -9.93 -2.61
N ALA A 45 8.94 -9.39 -3.81
CA ALA A 45 9.35 -10.18 -4.99
C ALA A 45 8.36 -11.32 -5.33
N ASP A 46 7.06 -11.07 -5.17
CA ASP A 46 5.99 -12.05 -5.38
C ASP A 46 5.36 -11.89 -6.77
N ALA A 47 5.84 -12.67 -7.74
CA ALA A 47 5.33 -12.61 -9.11
C ALA A 47 3.88 -13.12 -9.22
N MET A 48 3.45 -14.03 -8.34
CA MET A 48 2.10 -14.58 -8.36
C MET A 48 1.10 -13.59 -7.77
N GLY A 49 1.45 -12.93 -6.67
CA GLY A 49 0.69 -11.82 -6.10
C GLY A 49 0.56 -10.67 -7.11
N MET A 50 1.65 -10.33 -7.81
CA MET A 50 1.60 -9.34 -8.88
C MET A 50 0.64 -9.76 -10.00
N ARG A 51 0.73 -11.01 -10.49
CA ARG A 51 -0.19 -11.53 -11.51
C ARG A 51 -1.65 -11.43 -11.05
N GLY A 52 -1.92 -11.72 -9.77
CA GLY A 52 -3.26 -11.67 -9.19
C GLY A 52 -3.89 -10.28 -9.13
N ALA A 53 -3.08 -9.21 -9.19
CA ALA A 53 -3.56 -7.84 -9.21
C ALA A 53 -4.20 -7.43 -10.55
N PHE A 54 -3.80 -8.07 -11.65
CA PHE A 54 -4.26 -7.71 -13.00
C PHE A 54 -5.53 -8.48 -13.40
N SER A 55 -6.32 -7.86 -14.27
CA SER A 55 -7.54 -8.43 -14.84
C SER A 55 -7.27 -9.75 -15.55
N THR A 56 -8.29 -10.61 -15.64
CA THR A 56 -8.20 -11.91 -16.31
C THR A 56 -7.75 -11.74 -17.77
N ARG A 57 -8.27 -10.71 -18.46
CA ARG A 57 -7.86 -10.37 -19.83
C ARG A 57 -6.35 -10.17 -19.95
N ILE A 58 -5.74 -9.41 -19.05
CA ILE A 58 -4.29 -9.15 -19.06
C ILE A 58 -3.55 -10.42 -18.63
N ARG A 59 -4.00 -11.08 -17.57
CA ARG A 59 -3.36 -12.28 -17.04
C ARG A 59 -3.18 -13.40 -18.06
N ASP A 60 -4.15 -13.54 -18.95
CA ASP A 60 -4.25 -14.62 -19.94
C ASP A 60 -3.82 -14.17 -21.34
N ASP A 61 -3.41 -12.90 -21.49
CA ASP A 61 -2.80 -12.40 -22.70
C ASP A 61 -1.43 -13.05 -22.91
N ARG A 62 -1.29 -13.71 -24.07
CA ARG A 62 -0.09 -14.46 -24.46
C ARG A 62 1.15 -13.56 -24.56
N GLU A 63 0.95 -12.26 -24.83
CA GLU A 63 2.04 -11.30 -24.93
C GLU A 63 2.63 -10.94 -23.55
N GLN A 64 1.91 -11.20 -22.46
CA GLN A 64 2.44 -10.96 -21.12
C GLN A 64 3.56 -11.94 -20.76
N GLY A 65 3.56 -13.18 -21.27
CA GLY A 65 4.72 -14.08 -21.32
C GLY A 65 5.37 -14.47 -19.97
N ASP A 66 6.11 -13.56 -19.35
CA ASP A 66 6.94 -13.77 -18.14
C ASP A 66 6.63 -12.76 -17.03
N TRP A 67 5.82 -13.19 -16.05
CA TRP A 67 5.48 -12.41 -14.86
C TRP A 67 6.69 -12.05 -13.98
N ASN A 68 7.78 -12.83 -14.01
CA ASN A 68 8.99 -12.46 -13.27
C ASN A 68 9.71 -11.30 -13.96
N LYS A 69 9.70 -11.24 -15.29
CA LYS A 69 10.23 -10.09 -16.04
C LYS A 69 9.43 -8.84 -15.73
N HIS A 70 8.11 -8.92 -15.77
CA HIS A 70 7.22 -7.81 -15.40
C HIS A 70 7.47 -7.35 -13.97
N LEU A 71 7.65 -8.27 -13.03
CA LEU A 71 7.94 -7.94 -11.64
C LEU A 71 9.26 -7.20 -11.51
N ARG A 72 10.31 -7.65 -12.20
CA ARG A 72 11.60 -6.93 -12.23
C ARG A 72 11.44 -5.53 -12.80
N GLN A 73 10.67 -5.36 -13.87
CA GLN A 73 10.41 -4.05 -14.47
C GLN A 73 9.61 -3.16 -13.53
N ALA A 74 8.54 -3.67 -12.92
CA ALA A 74 7.74 -2.96 -11.92
C ALA A 74 8.60 -2.51 -10.74
N LYS A 75 9.47 -3.37 -10.22
CA LYS A 75 10.41 -3.03 -9.13
C LYS A 75 11.33 -1.88 -9.51
N VAL A 76 11.93 -1.92 -10.71
CA VAL A 76 12.80 -0.84 -11.20
C VAL A 76 12.01 0.47 -11.36
N SER A 77 10.83 0.42 -11.96
CA SER A 77 9.99 1.60 -12.17
C SER A 77 9.52 2.21 -10.85
N LEU A 78 8.99 1.40 -9.92
CA LEU A 78 8.53 1.87 -8.62
C LEU A 78 9.67 2.42 -7.77
N ALA A 79 10.86 1.77 -7.78
CA ALA A 79 12.03 2.30 -7.09
C ALA A 79 12.50 3.63 -7.69
N LYS A 80 12.42 3.79 -9.02
CA LYS A 80 12.77 5.05 -9.70
C LYS A 80 11.78 6.17 -9.37
N MET A 81 10.48 5.86 -9.29
CA MET A 81 9.43 6.85 -9.05
C MET A 81 9.33 7.24 -7.58
N PHE A 82 9.42 6.27 -6.68
CA PHE A 82 9.03 6.44 -5.28
C PHE A 82 10.15 6.13 -4.29
N GLY A 83 11.28 5.56 -4.74
CA GLY A 83 12.37 5.16 -3.87
C GLY A 83 11.97 4.00 -2.95
N ASP A 84 12.40 4.06 -1.69
CA ASP A 84 11.92 3.16 -0.63
C ASP A 84 10.62 3.71 -0.03
N TYR A 85 9.52 3.47 -0.74
CA TYR A 85 8.21 3.97 -0.35
C TYR A 85 7.59 3.16 0.79
N ALA A 86 6.76 3.79 1.62
CA ALA A 86 5.81 3.10 2.49
C ALA A 86 4.42 3.07 1.84
N LEU A 87 3.59 2.07 2.15
CA LEU A 87 2.21 2.04 1.65
C LEU A 87 1.40 3.26 2.12
N ALA A 88 1.70 3.78 3.32
CA ALA A 88 1.08 4.96 3.88
C ALA A 88 1.43 6.28 3.14
N ASP A 89 2.49 6.29 2.32
CA ASP A 89 2.81 7.46 1.48
C ASP A 89 1.79 7.61 0.32
N PHE A 90 0.95 6.60 0.06
CA PHE A 90 -0.01 6.62 -1.04
C PHE A 90 -1.40 7.00 -0.57
N SER A 91 -2.07 7.81 -1.39
CA SER A 91 -3.50 8.06 -1.29
C SER A 91 -4.16 7.82 -2.64
N PHE A 92 -5.46 7.53 -2.61
CA PHE A 92 -6.18 7.03 -3.77
C PHE A 92 -7.51 7.77 -3.92
N VAL A 93 -7.84 8.11 -5.17
CA VAL A 93 -9.16 8.65 -5.52
C VAL A 93 -9.74 7.77 -6.60
N PHE A 94 -10.95 7.27 -6.39
CA PHE A 94 -11.68 6.49 -7.38
C PHE A 94 -12.75 7.35 -8.06
N SER A 95 -12.83 7.24 -9.38
CA SER A 95 -13.89 7.82 -10.20
C SER A 95 -14.43 6.78 -11.15
N GLY A 96 -15.68 6.38 -10.97
CA GLY A 96 -16.31 5.33 -11.76
C GLY A 96 -17.63 4.88 -11.18
N ASP A 97 -18.07 3.71 -11.62
CA ASP A 97 -19.26 3.05 -11.10
C ASP A 97 -18.89 1.79 -10.28
N LYS A 98 -19.87 0.93 -10.02
CA LYS A 98 -19.69 -0.29 -9.21
C LYS A 98 -18.97 -1.43 -9.95
N ARG A 99 -18.66 -1.27 -11.23
CA ARG A 99 -18.09 -2.30 -12.11
C ARG A 99 -16.77 -1.87 -12.72
N GLU A 100 -16.61 -0.59 -13.03
CA GLU A 100 -15.38 -0.09 -13.63
C GLU A 100 -15.15 1.37 -13.29
N GLY A 101 -13.90 1.80 -13.41
CA GLY A 101 -13.56 3.19 -13.24
C GLY A 101 -12.07 3.43 -13.37
N VAL A 102 -11.67 4.59 -12.88
CA VAL A 102 -10.31 5.07 -12.88
C VAL A 102 -9.87 5.27 -11.44
N LEU A 103 -8.73 4.67 -11.10
CA LEU A 103 -8.03 4.87 -9.85
C LEU A 103 -6.92 5.88 -10.07
N THR A 104 -7.03 7.05 -9.44
CA THR A 104 -5.96 8.05 -9.38
C THR A 104 -5.05 7.74 -8.19
N VAL A 105 -3.76 7.57 -8.47
CA VAL A 105 -2.72 7.28 -7.49
C VAL A 105 -1.98 8.57 -7.15
N MET A 106 -1.99 8.91 -5.87
CA MET A 106 -1.23 10.02 -5.30
C MET A 106 -0.10 9.47 -4.45
N TYR A 107 1.06 10.11 -4.49
CA TYR A 107 2.21 9.81 -3.63
C TYR A 107 2.60 11.10 -2.91
N ARG A 108 2.55 11.07 -1.57
CA ARG A 108 2.76 12.25 -0.70
C ARG A 108 1.92 13.44 -1.13
N ASP A 109 0.63 13.17 -1.33
CA ASP A 109 -0.40 14.12 -1.75
C ASP A 109 -0.15 14.79 -3.13
N VAL A 110 0.76 14.25 -3.95
CA VAL A 110 0.98 14.65 -5.33
C VAL A 110 0.45 13.57 -6.27
N GLU A 111 -0.46 13.93 -7.16
CA GLU A 111 -0.95 13.04 -8.22
C GLU A 111 0.21 12.54 -9.11
N GLN A 112 0.27 11.23 -9.32
CA GLN A 112 1.33 10.59 -10.09
C GLN A 112 0.80 10.13 -11.45
N PHE A 113 -0.25 9.32 -11.42
CA PHE A 113 -0.92 8.78 -12.59
C PHE A 113 -2.29 8.23 -12.22
N SER A 114 -3.07 7.93 -13.24
CA SER A 114 -4.37 7.29 -13.11
C SER A 114 -4.39 6.01 -13.93
N MET A 115 -5.05 4.98 -13.42
CA MET A 115 -5.16 3.67 -14.07
C MET A 115 -6.59 3.16 -14.09
N PRO A 116 -7.01 2.48 -15.17
CA PRO A 116 -8.30 1.81 -15.19
C PRO A 116 -8.32 0.61 -14.25
N VAL A 117 -9.42 0.46 -13.53
CA VAL A 117 -9.72 -0.70 -12.68
C VAL A 117 -11.09 -1.26 -13.03
N VAL A 118 -11.25 -2.57 -12.88
CA VAL A 118 -12.50 -3.29 -13.17
C VAL A 118 -12.81 -4.28 -12.06
N TRP A 119 -14.08 -4.40 -11.69
CA TRP A 119 -14.57 -5.44 -10.81
C TRP A 119 -14.76 -6.73 -11.60
N GLU A 120 -14.03 -7.77 -11.20
CA GLU A 120 -14.25 -9.15 -11.65
C GLU A 120 -14.90 -9.96 -10.51
N SER A 121 -15.30 -11.20 -10.77
CA SER A 121 -16.04 -12.04 -9.81
C SER A 121 -15.40 -12.18 -8.43
N GLU A 122 -14.08 -11.96 -8.34
CA GLU A 122 -13.28 -12.13 -7.13
C GLU A 122 -12.75 -10.80 -6.54
N GLY A 123 -13.08 -9.65 -7.14
CA GLY A 123 -12.62 -8.35 -6.64
C GLY A 123 -12.18 -7.38 -7.74
N TRP A 124 -11.71 -6.21 -7.33
CA TRP A 124 -11.14 -5.20 -8.22
C TRP A 124 -9.80 -5.65 -8.80
N LYS A 125 -9.56 -5.31 -10.08
CA LYS A 125 -8.36 -5.67 -10.85
C LYS A 125 -7.83 -4.48 -11.66
N LEU A 126 -6.52 -4.42 -11.84
CA LEU A 126 -5.89 -3.50 -12.79
C LEU A 126 -6.25 -3.89 -14.22
N ASN A 127 -6.76 -2.95 -15.00
CA ASN A 127 -7.23 -3.19 -16.37
C ASN A 127 -6.54 -2.26 -17.38
N GLU A 128 -5.22 -2.10 -17.24
CA GLU A 128 -4.42 -1.28 -18.14
C GLU A 128 -4.56 -1.76 -19.60
N ARG A 129 -4.62 -0.80 -20.53
CA ARG A 129 -4.80 -1.05 -21.96
C ARG A 129 -3.48 -1.25 -22.67
#